data_AF-U2VBL7-F1
#
_entry.id   AF-U2VBL7-F1
#
_cell.length_a   1.000
_cell.length_b   1.000
_cell.length_c   1.000
_cell.angle_alpha   90.00
_cell.angle_beta   90.00
_cell.angle_gamma   90.00
#
_symmetry.space_group_name_H-M   'P 1'
#
loop_
_entity.id
_entity.type
_entity.pdbx_description
1 polymer ?
#
loop_
_entity_poly.entity_id
_entity_poly.type
_entity_poly.pdbx_seq_one_letter_code
_entity_poly.pdbx_strand_id
1 'polypeptide(L)'
;MLYIGNFNYSDENDVSDNYVLMPAVVEASDAEEALDRFEKMFERLNAKSDLLDGAHSIYLDSLVELDRAPESAVLIQWEKIVPADEGLCSITAALPELEEGEVASAYGWNDDDEGLEHTHIHSDSEDAVDTELDNFDDDEDGFEEEPFMRL
;
A
#
# COMPACT_ATOMS: atom_id res chain seq x y z
N MET A 1 9.48 -18.25 3.29
CA MET A 1 8.11 -17.72 3.44
C MET A 1 7.55 -17.36 2.07
N LEU A 2 6.25 -17.12 1.97
CA LEU A 2 5.63 -16.49 0.80
C LEU A 2 5.47 -15.00 1.07
N TYR A 3 5.81 -14.18 0.10
CA TYR A 3 5.68 -12.74 0.15
C TYR A 3 4.75 -12.27 -0.96
N ILE A 4 3.83 -11.36 -0.64
CA ILE A 4 2.98 -10.69 -1.60
C ILE A 4 3.24 -9.19 -1.52
N GLY A 5 3.84 -8.63 -2.56
CA GLY A 5 4.00 -7.19 -2.71
C GLY A 5 2.82 -6.62 -3.49
N ASN A 6 2.13 -5.64 -2.91
CA ASN A 6 1.06 -4.92 -3.57
C ASN A 6 1.65 -3.65 -4.18
N PHE A 7 1.94 -3.70 -5.47
CA PHE A 7 2.57 -2.59 -6.18
C PHE A 7 1.55 -1.78 -6.96
N ASN A 8 1.86 -0.51 -7.20
CA ASN A 8 1.03 0.37 -8.00
C ASN A 8 1.87 1.39 -8.80
N TYR A 9 1.26 1.98 -9.83
CA TYR A 9 1.79 3.17 -10.50
C TYR A 9 0.66 3.93 -11.21
N SER A 10 0.89 5.21 -11.46
CA SER A 10 0.07 6.03 -12.37
C SER A 10 0.63 5.93 -13.79
N ASP A 11 -0.19 5.52 -14.75
CA ASP A 11 0.24 5.44 -16.15
C ASP A 11 0.31 6.84 -16.76
N GLU A 12 1.52 7.40 -16.89
CA GLU A 12 1.75 8.74 -17.43
C GLU A 12 1.37 8.86 -18.93
N ASN A 13 1.20 7.74 -19.62
CA ASN A 13 0.76 7.73 -21.01
C ASN A 13 -0.78 7.67 -21.14
N ASP A 14 -1.51 7.40 -20.05
CA ASP A 14 -2.96 7.30 -20.07
C ASP A 14 -3.63 8.66 -19.86
N VAL A 15 -4.31 9.13 -20.89
CA VAL A 15 -5.09 10.38 -20.88
C VAL A 15 -6.26 10.40 -19.89
N SER A 16 -6.58 9.25 -19.31
CA SER A 16 -7.65 9.08 -18.32
C SER A 16 -7.12 9.05 -16.88
N ASP A 17 -5.81 9.25 -16.69
CA ASP A 17 -5.11 9.15 -15.41
C ASP A 17 -5.44 7.84 -14.68
N ASN A 18 -5.44 6.73 -15.43
CA ASN A 18 -5.73 5.42 -14.86
C ASN A 18 -4.62 5.00 -13.90
N TYR A 19 -5.04 4.42 -12.79
CA TYR A 19 -4.17 3.88 -11.76
C TYR A 19 -4.06 2.36 -11.91
N VAL A 20 -2.83 1.84 -11.88
CA VAL A 20 -2.54 0.43 -12.12
C VAL A 20 -2.17 -0.26 -10.82
N LEU A 21 -2.80 -1.41 -10.57
CA LEU A 21 -2.57 -2.28 -9.42
C LEU A 21 -1.91 -3.58 -9.85
N MET A 22 -0.81 -3.94 -9.19
CA MET A 22 0.05 -5.05 -9.58
C MET A 22 0.47 -5.89 -8.36
N PRO A 23 -0.44 -6.68 -7.77
CA PRO A 23 -0.04 -7.65 -6.76
C PRO A 23 0.89 -8.71 -7.37
N ALA A 24 2.01 -8.96 -6.71
CA ALA A 24 3.00 -9.96 -7.13
C ALA A 24 3.37 -10.87 -5.96
N VAL A 25 3.59 -12.15 -6.23
CA VAL A 25 3.91 -13.17 -5.21
C VAL A 25 5.26 -13.81 -5.47
N VAL A 26 6.04 -14.03 -4.41
CA VAL A 26 7.33 -14.71 -4.48
C VAL A 26 7.58 -15.55 -3.22
N GLU A 27 8.28 -16.67 -3.38
CA GLU A 27 8.87 -17.36 -2.23
C GLU A 27 10.28 -16.79 -1.99
N ALA A 28 10.59 -16.41 -0.75
CA ALA A 28 11.90 -15.89 -0.34
C ALA A 28 12.21 -16.28 1.11
N SER A 29 13.48 -16.13 1.50
CA SER A 29 13.97 -16.43 2.84
C SER A 29 13.64 -15.33 3.85
N ASP A 30 13.58 -14.08 3.37
CA ASP A 30 13.30 -12.86 4.11
C ASP A 30 12.71 -11.77 3.18
N ALA A 31 12.27 -10.66 3.77
CA ALA A 31 11.65 -9.54 3.06
C ALA A 31 12.63 -8.86 2.07
N GLU A 32 13.91 -8.72 2.43
CA GLU A 32 14.93 -8.12 1.57
C GLU A 32 15.07 -8.93 0.28
N GLU A 33 15.24 -10.25 0.38
CA GLU A 33 15.29 -11.14 -0.78
C GLU A 33 14.00 -11.10 -1.62
N ALA A 34 12.84 -10.93 -0.99
CA ALA A 34 11.57 -10.80 -1.70
C ALA A 34 11.52 -9.53 -2.57
N LEU A 35 11.86 -8.38 -1.99
CA LEU A 35 11.94 -7.09 -2.68
C LEU A 35 12.92 -7.15 -3.86
N ASP A 36 14.11 -7.71 -3.62
CA ASP A 36 15.17 -7.92 -4.61
C ASP A 36 14.70 -8.76 -5.82
N ARG A 37 13.80 -9.72 -5.58
CA ARG A 37 13.21 -10.57 -6.62
C ARG A 37 12.07 -9.88 -7.35
N PHE A 38 11.28 -9.03 -6.68
CA PHE A 38 10.26 -8.20 -7.31
C PHE A 38 10.89 -7.16 -8.24
N GLU A 39 11.95 -6.47 -7.81
CA GLU A 39 12.69 -5.53 -8.66
C GLU A 39 13.18 -6.19 -9.96
N LYS A 40 13.91 -7.32 -9.84
CA LYS A 40 14.38 -8.11 -11.01
C LYS A 40 13.23 -8.63 -11.88
N MET A 41 12.03 -8.79 -11.34
CA MET A 41 10.84 -9.13 -12.11
C MET A 41 10.37 -7.94 -12.94
N PHE A 42 10.25 -6.75 -12.36
CA PHE A 42 9.83 -5.54 -13.07
C PHE A 42 10.85 -5.11 -14.12
N GLU A 43 12.15 -5.14 -13.83
CA GLU A 43 13.21 -4.92 -14.84
C GLU A 43 13.04 -5.84 -16.06
N ARG A 44 12.78 -7.13 -15.79
CA ARG A 44 12.60 -8.13 -16.84
C ARG A 44 11.32 -7.92 -17.64
N LEU A 45 10.24 -7.45 -17.00
CA LEU A 45 8.99 -7.13 -17.66
C LEU A 45 9.17 -5.91 -18.56
N ASN A 46 9.75 -4.83 -18.05
CA ASN A 46 10.06 -3.61 -18.80
C ASN A 46 10.95 -3.90 -20.02
N ALA A 47 11.96 -4.76 -19.87
CA ALA A 47 12.85 -5.12 -20.97
C ALA A 47 12.21 -6.01 -22.06
N LYS A 48 11.07 -6.68 -21.78
CA LYS A 48 10.49 -7.71 -22.66
C LYS A 48 9.09 -7.38 -23.18
N SER A 49 8.42 -6.41 -22.59
CA SER A 49 7.02 -6.06 -22.88
C SER A 49 6.81 -4.57 -22.74
N ASP A 50 5.79 -4.09 -23.42
CA ASP A 50 5.16 -2.77 -23.26
C ASP A 50 4.20 -2.68 -22.06
N LEU A 51 4.13 -3.72 -21.20
CA LEU A 51 3.18 -3.76 -20.09
C LEU A 51 3.42 -2.65 -19.05
N LEU A 52 4.67 -2.22 -18.90
CA LEU A 52 5.09 -1.17 -17.97
C LEU A 52 5.40 0.14 -18.72
N ASP A 53 4.96 0.27 -19.98
CA ASP A 53 5.08 1.54 -20.69
C ASP A 53 4.24 2.60 -19.94
N GLY A 54 4.85 3.74 -19.64
CA GLY A 54 4.25 4.80 -18.80
C GLY A 54 4.48 4.63 -17.29
N ALA A 55 4.98 3.48 -16.83
CA ALA A 55 5.33 3.24 -15.43
C ALA A 55 6.70 3.85 -15.08
N HIS A 56 6.78 5.17 -14.90
CA HIS A 56 8.04 5.85 -14.55
C HIS A 56 8.48 5.54 -13.11
N SER A 57 7.51 5.49 -12.20
CA SER A 57 7.71 5.20 -10.78
C SER A 57 6.73 4.11 -10.35
N ILE A 58 7.26 3.01 -9.81
CA ILE A 58 6.47 1.95 -9.19
C ILE A 58 6.56 2.14 -7.67
N TYR A 59 5.41 2.10 -7.01
CA TYR A 59 5.28 2.22 -5.56
C TYR A 59 4.89 0.86 -4.96
N LEU A 60 5.27 0.65 -3.71
CA LEU A 60 4.88 -0.52 -2.91
C LEU A 60 3.91 -0.03 -1.83
N ASP A 61 2.64 -0.40 -1.95
CA ASP A 61 1.59 -0.09 -0.97
C ASP A 61 1.81 -0.91 0.31
N SER A 62 1.94 -2.23 0.17
CA SER A 62 2.21 -3.12 1.31
C SER A 62 2.96 -4.37 0.90
N LEU A 63 3.81 -4.88 1.79
CA LEU A 63 4.40 -6.21 1.69
C LEU A 63 3.78 -7.15 2.72
N VAL A 64 3.08 -8.18 2.26
CA VAL A 64 2.51 -9.23 3.10
C VAL A 64 3.48 -10.41 3.18
N GLU A 65 3.89 -10.80 4.37
CA GLU A 65 4.62 -12.03 4.66
C GLU A 65 3.66 -13.12 5.14
N LEU A 66 3.76 -14.32 4.58
CA LEU A 66 3.10 -15.54 5.05
C LEU A 66 4.15 -16.60 5.40
N ASP A 67 4.17 -17.06 6.64
CA ASP A 67 5.13 -18.07 7.12
C ASP A 67 5.15 -19.33 6.24
N ARG A 68 3.95 -19.72 5.79
CA ARG A 68 3.69 -20.90 4.97
C ARG A 68 2.46 -20.66 4.10
N ALA A 69 2.28 -21.50 3.08
CA ALA A 69 1.04 -21.51 2.31
C ALA A 69 -0.16 -21.71 3.25
N PRO A 70 -1.18 -20.83 3.20
CA PRO A 70 -2.29 -20.89 4.13
C PRO A 70 -3.18 -22.09 3.79
N GLU A 71 -3.71 -22.76 4.82
CA GLU A 71 -4.59 -23.93 4.66
C GLU A 71 -6.05 -23.52 4.36
N SER A 72 -6.40 -22.27 4.67
CA SER A 72 -7.66 -21.60 4.32
C SER A 72 -7.39 -20.38 3.44
N ALA A 73 -8.43 -19.88 2.78
CA ALA A 73 -8.32 -18.62 2.05
C ALA A 73 -7.98 -17.47 3.01
N VAL A 74 -7.14 -16.54 2.54
CA VAL A 74 -6.73 -15.33 3.27
C VAL A 74 -6.92 -14.14 2.35
N LEU A 75 -7.59 -13.10 2.84
CA LEU A 75 -7.68 -11.81 2.16
C LEU A 75 -6.41 -11.01 2.45
N ILE A 76 -5.51 -10.93 1.46
CA ILE A 76 -4.21 -10.26 1.59
C ILE A 76 -4.30 -8.74 1.46
N GLN A 77 -5.25 -8.24 0.68
CA GLN A 77 -5.50 -6.83 0.45
C GLN A 77 -6.98 -6.65 0.12
N TRP A 78 -7.61 -5.65 0.74
CA TRP A 78 -8.87 -5.09 0.30
C TRP A 78 -8.62 -3.70 -0.24
N GLU A 79 -9.17 -3.40 -1.41
CA GLU A 79 -9.03 -2.08 -2.02
C GLU A 79 -10.37 -1.61 -2.59
N LYS A 80 -10.67 -0.33 -2.34
CA LYS A 80 -11.84 0.33 -2.88
C LYS A 80 -11.43 1.63 -3.58
N ILE A 81 -11.58 1.62 -4.89
CA ILE A 81 -11.39 2.80 -5.74
C ILE A 81 -12.72 3.53 -5.91
N VAL A 82 -12.73 4.83 -5.65
CA VAL A 82 -13.89 5.70 -5.85
C VAL A 82 -13.53 6.91 -6.71
N PRO A 83 -14.43 7.38 -7.59
CA PRO A 83 -14.26 8.66 -8.25
C PRO A 83 -14.27 9.82 -7.24
N ALA A 84 -13.37 10.77 -7.41
CA ALA A 84 -13.27 12.02 -6.67
C ALA A 84 -13.35 13.21 -7.63
N ASP A 85 -13.52 14.43 -7.09
CA ASP A 85 -13.62 15.65 -7.89
C ASP A 85 -12.34 15.92 -8.73
N GLU A 86 -11.17 15.49 -8.23
CA GLU A 86 -9.86 15.62 -8.87
C GLU A 86 -9.22 14.27 -9.22
N GLY A 87 -10.02 13.26 -9.61
CA GLY A 87 -9.49 11.98 -10.14
C GLY A 87 -10.01 10.76 -9.39
N LEU A 88 -9.12 9.85 -9.02
CA LEU A 88 -9.43 8.63 -8.27
C LEU A 88 -8.92 8.72 -6.84
N CYS A 89 -9.74 8.26 -5.89
CA CYS A 89 -9.33 8.05 -4.52
C CYS A 89 -9.35 6.55 -4.25
N SER A 90 -8.25 6.02 -3.71
CA SER A 90 -8.16 4.63 -3.26
C SER A 90 -8.15 4.55 -1.75
N ILE A 91 -8.79 3.51 -1.22
CA ILE A 91 -8.75 3.12 0.19
C ILE A 91 -8.26 1.67 0.23
N THR A 92 -7.12 1.44 0.85
CA THR A 92 -6.49 0.13 0.97
C THR A 92 -6.48 -0.36 2.42
N ALA A 93 -6.54 -1.68 2.59
CA ALA A 93 -6.33 -2.34 3.87
C ALA A 93 -5.60 -3.67 3.64
N ALA A 94 -4.41 -3.82 4.21
CA ALA A 94 -3.65 -5.07 4.19
C ALA A 94 -4.11 -6.01 5.32
N LEU A 95 -4.28 -7.29 5.00
CA LEU A 95 -4.73 -8.34 5.95
C LEU A 95 -5.94 -7.95 6.83
N PRO A 96 -7.06 -7.41 6.29
CA PRO A 96 -8.15 -6.81 7.08
C PRO A 96 -8.93 -7.79 7.97
N GLU A 97 -8.73 -9.10 7.81
CA GLU A 97 -9.43 -10.15 8.57
C GLU A 97 -8.55 -10.83 9.61
N LEU A 98 -7.22 -10.60 9.64
CA LEU A 98 -6.33 -11.27 10.60
C LEU A 98 -6.13 -10.45 11.87
N GLU A 99 -6.09 -11.15 13.01
CA GLU A 99 -5.66 -10.58 14.29
C GLU A 99 -4.12 -10.55 14.39
N GLU A 100 -3.56 -9.60 15.16
CA GLU A 100 -2.11 -9.50 15.39
C GLU A 100 -1.53 -10.81 15.97
N GLY A 101 -0.49 -11.35 15.31
CA GLY A 101 0.22 -12.55 15.77
C GLY A 101 -0.22 -13.87 15.11
N GLU A 102 -1.07 -13.81 14.09
CA GLU A 102 -1.39 -14.97 13.23
C GLU A 102 -0.32 -15.23 12.14
N VAL A 103 -0.56 -16.19 11.24
CA VAL A 103 0.39 -16.77 10.24
C VAL A 103 0.86 -15.77 9.16
N ALA A 104 0.49 -14.50 9.28
CA ALA A 104 0.74 -13.46 8.31
C ALA A 104 1.12 -12.14 8.99
N SER A 105 1.92 -11.32 8.32
CA SER A 105 2.27 -9.96 8.72
C SER A 105 2.28 -9.05 7.51
N ALA A 106 1.96 -7.76 7.69
CA ALA A 106 1.99 -6.76 6.63
C ALA A 106 2.91 -5.60 7.04
N TYR A 107 3.67 -5.08 6.09
CA TYR A 107 4.58 -3.95 6.27
C TYR A 107 4.22 -2.84 5.28
N GLY A 108 4.06 -1.61 5.76
CA GLY A 108 3.97 -0.41 4.92
C GLY A 108 5.35 0.06 4.49
N TRP A 109 5.47 0.60 3.27
CA TRP A 109 6.76 1.04 2.71
C TRP A 109 7.23 2.39 3.27
N ASN A 110 6.31 3.27 3.67
CA ASN A 110 6.59 4.63 4.17
C ASN A 110 6.19 4.84 5.65
N ASP A 111 6.04 3.78 6.44
CA ASP A 111 5.58 3.85 7.85
C ASP A 111 6.67 4.34 8.85
N ASP A 112 7.67 5.10 8.39
CA ASP A 112 8.70 5.65 9.27
C ASP A 112 8.16 6.87 10.06
N ASP A 113 7.68 6.57 11.27
CA ASP A 113 7.86 7.30 12.52
C ASP A 113 7.23 8.72 12.64
N GLU A 114 5.91 8.79 12.85
CA GLU A 114 5.31 9.65 13.89
C GLU A 114 3.88 9.17 14.23
N GLY A 115 3.60 9.02 15.52
CA GLY A 115 2.39 8.38 16.05
C GLY A 115 1.07 9.07 15.70
N LEU A 116 0.54 8.77 14.52
CA LEU A 116 -0.87 8.99 14.20
C LEU A 116 -1.69 7.89 14.87
N GLU A 117 -2.07 8.15 16.12
CA GLU A 117 -3.16 7.45 16.79
C GLU A 117 -4.35 7.33 15.82
N HIS A 118 -4.71 6.10 15.47
CA HIS A 118 -5.97 5.79 14.84
C HIS A 118 -7.10 6.46 15.64
N THR A 119 -7.73 7.49 15.07
CA THR A 119 -8.83 8.17 15.74
C THR A 119 -10.04 7.24 15.76
N HIS A 120 -10.19 6.50 16.85
CA HIS A 120 -11.36 5.70 17.13
C HIS A 120 -12.57 6.63 17.34
N ILE A 121 -13.42 6.76 16.33
CA ILE A 121 -14.74 7.38 16.51
C ILE A 121 -15.63 6.38 17.24
N HIS A 122 -15.56 6.38 18.56
CA HIS A 122 -16.62 5.81 19.40
C HIS A 122 -17.71 6.88 19.59
N SER A 123 -18.72 6.82 18.73
CA SER A 123 -20.02 7.42 19.03
C SER A 123 -20.67 6.61 20.16
N ASP A 124 -20.69 7.15 21.37
CA ASP A 124 -21.82 6.99 22.28
C ASP A 124 -21.81 8.06 23.39
N SER A 125 -22.80 8.95 23.32
CA SER A 125 -23.55 9.54 24.46
C SER A 125 -22.85 10.43 25.50
N GLU A 126 -23.22 11.72 25.44
CA GLU A 126 -23.53 12.67 26.53
C GLU A 126 -22.41 13.39 27.34
N ASP A 127 -22.54 14.73 27.36
CA ASP A 127 -21.92 15.75 28.24
C ASP A 127 -20.46 16.21 28.01
N ALA A 128 -20.37 17.30 27.24
CA ALA A 128 -19.52 18.49 27.39
C ALA A 128 -18.12 18.35 28.04
N VAL A 129 -17.08 18.56 27.22
CA VAL A 129 -15.94 19.44 27.57
C VAL A 129 -15.44 20.15 26.31
N ASP A 130 -15.53 21.48 26.38
CA ASP A 130 -14.89 22.47 25.52
C ASP A 130 -13.38 22.20 25.54
N THR A 131 -12.87 21.55 24.50
CA THR A 131 -11.42 21.41 24.29
C THR A 131 -11.14 22.17 23.02
N GLU A 132 -10.40 23.27 23.19
CA GLU A 132 -10.09 24.24 22.16
C GLU A 132 -9.56 23.50 20.92
N LEU A 133 -10.18 23.79 19.77
CA LEU A 133 -9.63 23.47 18.46
C LEU A 133 -8.37 24.32 18.30
N ASP A 134 -7.29 23.88 18.93
CA ASP A 134 -5.95 24.37 18.65
C ASP A 134 -5.70 24.07 17.17
N ASN A 135 -5.38 25.14 16.43
CA ASN A 135 -4.97 25.16 15.04
C ASN A 135 -4.21 23.88 14.68
N PHE A 136 -4.83 23.00 13.90
CA PHE A 136 -4.09 22.24 12.91
C PHE A 136 -3.54 23.28 11.93
N ASP A 137 -2.31 23.71 12.16
CA ASP A 137 -1.52 24.27 11.08
C ASP A 137 -1.48 23.18 10.01
N ASP A 138 -2.15 23.49 8.91
CA ASP A 138 -2.18 22.77 7.66
C ASP A 138 -0.75 22.85 7.10
N ASP A 139 0.15 22.01 7.63
CA ASP A 139 1.46 21.77 7.03
C ASP A 139 1.20 21.07 5.69
N GLU A 140 0.94 21.91 4.69
CA GLU A 140 0.81 21.64 3.26
C GLU A 140 2.14 21.18 2.63
N ASP A 141 2.97 20.47 3.41
CA ASP A 141 4.11 19.71 2.92
C ASP A 141 3.66 18.25 2.85
N GLY A 142 2.90 17.92 1.80
CA GLY A 142 2.53 16.55 1.50
C GLY A 142 3.79 15.68 1.51
N PHE A 143 3.82 14.66 2.35
CA PHE A 143 4.89 13.67 2.35
C PHE A 143 4.97 13.06 0.94
N GLU A 144 5.98 13.42 0.16
CA GLU A 144 6.23 12.81 -1.15
C GLU A 144 6.61 11.35 -0.90
N GLU A 145 5.69 10.42 -1.20
CA GLU A 145 5.95 8.99 -1.09
C GLU A 145 7.16 8.59 -1.94
N GLU A 146 8.14 7.90 -1.33
CA GLU A 146 9.30 7.41 -2.08
C GLU A 146 8.90 6.19 -2.93
N PRO A 147 9.23 6.17 -4.24
CA PRO A 147 8.91 5.03 -5.08
C PRO A 147 9.78 3.83 -4.70
N PHE A 148 9.18 2.64 -4.74
CA PHE A 148 9.89 1.37 -4.62
C PHE A 148 10.93 1.21 -5.73
N MET A 149 10.59 1.60 -6.96
CA MET A 149 11.45 1.47 -8.13
C MET A 149 11.19 2.57 -9.16
N ARG A 150 12.23 2.99 -9.87
CA ARG A 150 12.14 3.83 -11.07
C ARG A 150 12.60 3.04 -12.30
N LEU A 151 11.86 3.11 -13.40
CA LEU A 151 12.11 2.33 -14.63
C LEU A 151 12.79 3.13 -15.75
#